data_AF-A0A936ALN5-F1
#
_entry.id   AF-A0A936ALN5-F1
#
_cell.length_a   1.000
_cell.length_b   1.000
_cell.length_c   1.000
_cell.angle_alpha   90.00
_cell.angle_beta   90.00
_cell.angle_gamma   90.00
#
_symmetry.space_group_name_H-M   'P 1'
#
loop_
_entity.id
_entity.type
_entity.pdbx_description
1 polymer ?
#
loop_
_entity_poly.entity_id
_entity_poly.type
_entity_poly.pdbx_seq_one_letter_code
_entity_poly.pdbx_strand_id
1 'polypeptide(L)'
;MSNEIKNKIGEALYHFYLEADKDTIKDSLKDDIQDMAEYEKKKKRIIFLANAAAKKKHNEYLLQLAEKFEQALLLNIEKPIAILKQIIHGNASLALHRNLDKLSKEEIIEIIKDKNLVELLEQLDNNEKKH
;
A
#
# COMPACT_ATOMS: atom_id res chain seq x y z
N MET A 1 5.60 -22.63 23.21
CA MET A 1 5.57 -21.20 22.82
C MET A 1 4.26 -20.96 22.07
N SER A 2 3.39 -20.05 22.54
CA SER A 2 2.09 -19.76 21.90
C SER A 2 2.30 -19.18 20.48
N ASN A 3 1.41 -19.52 19.54
CA ASN A 3 1.44 -18.98 18.18
C ASN A 3 1.30 -17.45 18.16
N GLU A 4 0.59 -16.85 19.11
CA GLU A 4 0.49 -15.39 19.24
C GLU A 4 1.83 -14.74 19.54
N ILE A 5 2.65 -15.38 20.40
CA ILE A 5 3.97 -14.86 20.76
C ILE A 5 4.90 -14.92 19.54
N LYS A 6 4.84 -16.02 18.77
CA LYS A 6 5.60 -16.14 17.51
C LYS A 6 5.19 -15.07 16.49
N ASN A 7 3.89 -14.79 16.37
CA ASN A 7 3.39 -13.76 15.46
C ASN A 7 3.83 -12.36 15.90
N LYS A 8 3.71 -12.02 17.19
CA LYS A 8 4.17 -10.72 17.71
C LYS A 8 5.66 -10.50 17.54
N ILE A 9 6.48 -11.54 17.74
CA ILE A 9 7.92 -11.47 17.49
C ILE A 9 8.19 -11.28 15.99
N GLY A 10 7.48 -12.00 15.12
CA GLY A 10 7.59 -11.83 13.67
C GLY A 10 7.20 -10.42 13.21
N GLU A 11 6.16 -9.85 13.81
CA GLU A 11 5.66 -8.50 13.53
C GLU A 11 6.63 -7.42 14.05
N ALA A 12 7.16 -7.57 15.26
CA ALA A 12 8.16 -6.67 15.82
C ALA A 12 9.47 -6.68 15.01
N LEU A 13 9.96 -7.86 14.62
CA LEU A 13 11.10 -8.00 13.73
C LEU A 13 10.81 -7.39 12.35
N TYR A 14 9.59 -7.56 11.85
CA TYR A 14 9.17 -6.96 10.59
C TYR A 14 9.20 -5.42 10.65
N HIS A 15 8.64 -4.81 11.70
CA HIS A 15 8.68 -3.36 11.89
C HIS A 15 10.12 -2.85 12.03
N PHE A 16 10.95 -3.56 12.80
CA PHE A 16 12.38 -3.26 12.91
C PHE A 16 13.08 -3.27 11.55
N TYR A 17 12.87 -4.30 10.72
CA TYR A 17 13.48 -4.37 9.39
C TYR A 17 12.87 -3.40 8.36
N LEU A 18 11.67 -2.87 8.59
CA LEU A 18 11.06 -1.87 7.73
C LEU A 18 11.62 -0.46 8.01
N GLU A 19 12.00 -0.20 9.27
CA GLU A 19 12.46 1.10 9.76
C GLU A 19 13.99 1.21 9.84
N ALA A 20 14.69 0.08 9.98
CA ALA A 20 16.15 0.04 10.03
C ALA A 20 16.78 0.31 8.65
N ASP A 21 17.90 1.04 8.64
CA ASP A 21 18.66 1.25 7.43
C ASP A 21 19.38 -0.04 6.97
N LYS A 22 19.76 -0.08 5.69
CA LYS A 22 20.34 -1.26 5.05
C LYS A 22 21.61 -1.78 5.75
N ASP A 23 22.43 -0.90 6.33
CA ASP A 23 23.65 -1.30 7.02
C ASP A 23 23.35 -1.86 8.41
N THR A 24 22.37 -1.30 9.14
CA THR A 24 21.87 -1.88 10.39
C THR A 24 21.31 -3.30 10.19
N ILE A 25 20.53 -3.54 9.14
CA ILE A 25 20.01 -4.89 8.82
C ILE A 25 21.15 -5.86 8.47
N LYS A 26 22.16 -5.37 7.75
CA LYS A 26 23.30 -6.17 7.31
C LYS A 26 24.20 -6.55 8.48
N ASP A 27 24.42 -5.64 9.42
CA ASP A 27 25.22 -5.88 10.61
C ASP A 27 24.48 -6.81 11.58
N SER A 28 23.18 -6.63 11.79
CA SER A 28 22.37 -7.55 12.62
C SER A 28 22.33 -8.98 12.06
N LEU A 29 22.42 -9.13 10.74
CA LEU A 29 22.47 -10.45 10.09
C LEU A 29 23.88 -11.06 10.09
N LYS A 30 24.94 -10.24 10.17
CA LYS A 30 26.33 -10.69 10.24
C LYS A 30 26.71 -11.20 11.63
N ASP A 31 26.29 -10.49 12.68
CA ASP A 31 26.66 -10.84 14.05
C ASP A 31 26.15 -12.23 14.48
N ASP A 32 25.08 -12.70 13.84
CA ASP A 32 24.42 -13.97 14.17
C ASP A 32 24.84 -15.17 13.28
N ILE A 33 25.65 -14.97 12.23
CA ILE A 33 25.84 -15.99 11.19
C ILE A 33 27.29 -16.03 10.66
N GLN A 34 28.03 -17.10 11.00
CA GLN A 34 29.36 -17.38 10.44
C GLN A 34 29.31 -18.02 9.03
N ASP A 35 28.20 -18.65 8.64
CA ASP A 35 28.03 -19.30 7.33
C ASP A 35 27.34 -18.38 6.30
N MET A 36 28.07 -18.01 5.24
CA MET A 36 27.57 -17.17 4.16
C MET A 36 26.37 -17.77 3.41
N ALA A 37 26.24 -19.11 3.34
CA ALA A 37 25.11 -19.76 2.70
C ALA A 37 23.84 -19.63 3.55
N GLU A 38 23.96 -19.75 4.87
CA GLU A 38 22.86 -19.54 5.81
C GLU A 38 22.42 -18.07 5.84
N TYR A 39 23.39 -17.14 5.79
CA TYR A 39 23.15 -15.69 5.70
C TYR A 39 22.32 -15.34 4.46
N GLU A 40 22.73 -15.80 3.27
CA GLU A 40 21.98 -15.51 2.03
C GLU A 40 20.57 -16.10 2.04
N LYS A 41 20.38 -17.28 2.66
CA LYS A 41 19.04 -17.87 2.84
C LYS A 41 18.16 -17.03 3.75
N LYS A 42 18.68 -16.57 4.89
CA LYS A 42 17.95 -15.72 5.86
C LYS A 42 17.60 -14.37 5.22
N LYS A 43 18.55 -13.74 4.53
CA LYS A 43 18.35 -12.50 3.76
C LYS A 43 17.25 -12.63 2.70
N LYS A 44 17.29 -13.69 1.86
CA LYS A 44 16.24 -13.95 0.87
C LYS A 44 14.86 -14.09 1.50
N ARG A 45 14.76 -14.76 2.65
CA ARG A 45 13.52 -14.90 3.40
C ARG A 45 13.00 -13.56 3.91
N ILE A 46 13.86 -12.72 4.47
CA ILE A 46 13.49 -11.39 4.95
C ILE A 46 13.01 -10.52 3.79
N ILE A 47 13.74 -10.48 2.67
CA ILE A 47 13.35 -9.74 1.47
C ILE A 47 11.98 -10.23 0.95
N PHE A 48 11.76 -11.54 0.89
CA PHE A 48 10.49 -12.11 0.48
C PHE A 48 9.33 -11.69 1.40
N LEU A 49 9.53 -11.78 2.72
CA LEU A 49 8.51 -11.37 3.70
C LEU A 49 8.23 -9.87 3.63
N ALA A 50 9.27 -9.03 3.49
CA ALA A 50 9.14 -7.60 3.33
C ALA A 50 8.34 -7.26 2.07
N ASN A 51 8.65 -7.88 0.93
CA ASN A 51 7.92 -7.69 -0.32
C ASN A 51 6.47 -8.15 -0.22
N ALA A 52 6.21 -9.31 0.40
CA ALA A 52 4.86 -9.82 0.61
C ALA A 52 4.03 -8.87 1.49
N ALA A 53 4.62 -8.33 2.54
CA ALA A 53 3.95 -7.41 3.44
C ALA A 53 3.73 -6.03 2.81
N ALA A 54 4.71 -5.50 2.06
CA ALA A 54 4.55 -4.28 1.28
C ALA A 54 3.41 -4.43 0.25
N LYS A 55 3.34 -5.56 -0.45
CA LYS A 55 2.24 -5.87 -1.38
C LYS A 55 0.89 -5.97 -0.67
N LYS A 56 0.85 -6.60 0.52
CA LYS A 56 -0.38 -6.68 1.33
C LYS A 56 -0.87 -5.29 1.72
N LYS A 57 0.01 -4.44 2.28
CA LYS A 57 -0.32 -3.05 2.64
C LYS A 57 -0.76 -2.24 1.42
N HIS A 58 -0.08 -2.38 0.29
CA HIS A 58 -0.47 -1.72 -0.94
C HIS A 58 -1.89 -2.10 -1.38
N ASN A 59 -2.22 -3.40 -1.37
CA ASN A 59 -3.57 -3.87 -1.66
C ASN A 59 -4.62 -3.36 -0.66
N GLU A 60 -4.29 -3.31 0.63
CA GLU A 60 -5.19 -2.76 1.66
C GLU A 60 -5.47 -1.28 1.40
N TYR A 61 -4.45 -0.46 1.11
CA TYR A 61 -4.64 0.94 0.75
C TYR A 61 -5.43 1.12 -0.54
N LEU A 62 -5.20 0.27 -1.54
CA LEU A 62 -5.91 0.30 -2.81
C LEU A 62 -7.41 0.06 -2.61
N LEU A 63 -7.76 -0.93 -1.78
CA LEU A 63 -9.16 -1.24 -1.44
C LEU A 63 -9.82 -0.09 -0.67
N GLN A 64 -9.13 0.47 0.34
CA GLN A 64 -9.65 1.60 1.12
C GLN A 64 -9.89 2.84 0.25
N LEU A 65 -8.96 3.14 -0.66
CA LEU A 65 -9.13 4.25 -1.60
C LEU A 65 -10.31 4.02 -2.55
N ALA A 66 -10.42 2.80 -3.08
CA ALA A 66 -11.53 2.47 -3.96
C ALA A 66 -12.88 2.62 -3.27
N GLU A 67 -12.99 2.20 -2.00
CA GLU A 67 -14.18 2.41 -1.18
C GLU A 67 -14.46 3.90 -0.95
N LYS A 68 -13.43 4.71 -0.62
CA LYS A 68 -13.59 6.17 -0.44
C LYS A 68 -14.11 6.84 -1.71
N PHE A 69 -13.59 6.46 -2.89
CA PHE A 69 -14.05 7.00 -4.17
C PHE A 69 -15.47 6.53 -4.53
N GLU A 70 -15.79 5.26 -4.31
CA GLU A 70 -17.14 4.71 -4.54
C GLU A 70 -18.17 5.43 -3.67
N GLN A 71 -17.89 5.59 -2.37
CA GLN A 71 -18.74 6.36 -1.47
C GLN A 71 -18.88 7.81 -1.90
N ALA A 72 -17.78 8.44 -2.34
CA ALA A 72 -17.82 9.81 -2.82
C ALA A 72 -18.68 9.97 -4.08
N LEU A 73 -18.68 8.99 -4.98
CA LEU A 73 -19.58 8.98 -6.15
C LEU A 73 -21.04 8.86 -5.72
N LEU A 74 -21.35 7.95 -4.78
CA LEU A 74 -22.71 7.77 -4.25
C LEU A 74 -23.23 9.01 -3.52
N LEU A 75 -22.37 9.68 -2.75
CA LEU A 75 -22.70 10.87 -1.98
C LEU A 75 -22.49 12.18 -2.77
N ASN A 76 -22.06 12.08 -4.03
CA ASN A 76 -21.74 13.19 -4.91
C ASN A 76 -20.77 14.23 -4.29
N ILE A 77 -19.69 13.74 -3.67
CA ILE A 77 -18.66 14.58 -3.05
C ILE A 77 -17.72 15.11 -4.14
N GLU A 78 -17.71 16.43 -4.35
CA GLU A 78 -17.04 17.05 -5.51
C GLU A 78 -15.53 16.75 -5.61
N LYS A 79 -14.79 16.81 -4.50
CA LYS A 79 -13.31 16.73 -4.53
C LYS A 79 -12.79 15.34 -4.94
N PRO A 80 -13.21 14.22 -4.31
CA PRO A 80 -12.80 12.90 -4.78
C PRO A 80 -13.24 12.64 -6.23
N ILE A 81 -14.43 13.11 -6.62
CA ILE A 81 -14.91 12.99 -8.00
C ILE A 81 -14.01 13.78 -8.97
N ALA A 82 -13.58 14.99 -8.60
CA ALA A 82 -12.66 15.79 -9.40
C ALA A 82 -11.28 15.13 -9.56
N ILE A 83 -10.75 14.53 -8.49
CA ILE A 83 -9.50 13.77 -8.52
C ILE A 83 -9.65 12.57 -9.48
N LEU A 84 -10.74 11.80 -9.36
CA LEU A 84 -11.01 10.65 -10.23
C LEU A 84 -11.14 11.09 -11.70
N LYS A 85 -11.84 12.21 -11.96
CA LYS A 85 -11.91 12.84 -13.29
C LYS A 85 -10.54 13.19 -13.83
N GLN A 86 -9.66 13.82 -13.03
CA GLN A 86 -8.32 14.19 -13.47
C GLN A 86 -7.48 12.96 -13.85
N ILE A 87 -7.58 11.88 -13.06
CA ILE A 87 -6.88 10.63 -13.34
C ILE A 87 -7.34 10.02 -14.68
N ILE A 88 -8.65 9.97 -14.90
CA ILE A 88 -9.24 9.42 -16.14
C ILE A 88 -8.84 10.27 -17.35
N HIS A 89 -8.95 11.60 -17.26
CA HIS A 89 -8.55 12.49 -18.36
C HIS A 89 -7.04 12.44 -18.64
N GLY A 90 -6.22 12.16 -17.63
CA GLY A 90 -4.78 11.98 -17.75
C GLY A 90 -4.36 10.66 -18.40
N ASN A 91 -5.30 9.74 -18.68
CA ASN A 91 -5.00 8.44 -19.28
C ASN A 91 -6.00 8.11 -20.40
N ALA A 92 -5.53 8.17 -21.65
CA ALA A 92 -6.35 7.89 -22.83
C ALA A 92 -7.00 6.48 -22.81
N SER A 93 -6.37 5.50 -22.16
CA SER A 93 -6.94 4.15 -22.01
C SER A 93 -8.16 4.12 -21.09
N LEU A 94 -8.29 5.09 -20.19
CA LEU A 94 -9.38 5.20 -19.24
C LEU A 94 -10.53 6.08 -19.76
N ALA A 95 -10.37 6.74 -20.92
CA ALA A 95 -11.39 7.59 -21.54
C ALA A 95 -12.69 6.84 -21.93
N LEU A 96 -12.66 5.50 -21.88
CA LEU A 96 -13.83 4.63 -22.06
C LEU A 96 -14.78 4.67 -20.85
N HIS A 97 -14.29 5.08 -19.66
CA HIS A 97 -15.08 5.29 -18.45
C HIS A 97 -15.90 6.60 -18.54
N ARG A 98 -16.76 6.70 -19.57
CA ARG A 98 -17.55 7.90 -19.89
C ARG A 98 -18.59 8.26 -18.83
N ASN A 99 -18.97 7.32 -17.95
CA ASN A 99 -19.96 7.51 -16.90
C ASN A 99 -19.31 7.34 -15.52
N LEU A 100 -18.70 8.40 -15.00
CA LEU A 100 -18.12 8.42 -13.66
C LEU A 100 -19.16 8.08 -12.58
N ASP A 101 -20.40 8.52 -12.76
CA ASP A 101 -21.51 8.35 -11.80
C ASP A 101 -21.95 6.88 -11.59
N LYS A 102 -21.36 5.94 -12.33
CA LYS A 102 -21.67 4.49 -12.24
C LYS A 102 -20.44 3.59 -12.20
N LEU A 103 -19.28 4.12 -11.81
CA LEU A 103 -18.08 3.28 -11.70
C LEU A 103 -18.22 2.28 -10.55
N SER A 104 -17.98 1.01 -10.84
CA SER A 104 -17.89 -0.02 -9.80
C SER A 104 -16.57 0.10 -9.04
N LYS A 105 -16.51 -0.47 -7.83
CA LYS A 105 -15.27 -0.58 -7.06
C LYS A 105 -14.13 -1.21 -7.86
N GLU A 106 -14.38 -2.24 -8.67
CA GLU A 106 -13.36 -2.85 -9.52
C GLU A 106 -12.84 -1.89 -10.59
N GLU A 107 -13.71 -1.10 -11.22
CA GLU A 107 -13.29 -0.09 -12.20
C GLU A 107 -12.45 1.00 -11.54
N ILE A 108 -12.84 1.46 -10.35
CA ILE A 108 -12.07 2.43 -9.58
C ILE A 108 -10.69 1.88 -9.26
N ILE A 109 -10.59 0.61 -8.84
CA ILE A 109 -9.31 -0.06 -8.59
C ILE A 109 -8.43 -0.04 -9.84
N GLU A 110 -8.98 -0.41 -11.01
CA GLU A 110 -8.23 -0.40 -12.28
C GLU A 110 -7.76 1.01 -12.67
N ILE A 111 -8.51 2.06 -12.32
CA ILE A 111 -8.16 3.46 -12.57
C ILE A 111 -7.00 3.91 -11.66
N ILE A 112 -6.98 3.49 -10.40
CA ILE A 112 -6.04 4.02 -9.39
C ILE A 112 -4.84 3.10 -9.08
N LYS A 113 -4.85 1.83 -9.50
CA LYS A 113 -3.81 0.82 -9.15
C LYS A 113 -2.39 1.24 -9.53
N ASP A 114 -2.24 2.00 -10.61
CA ASP A 114 -0.94 2.47 -11.11
C ASP A 114 -0.57 3.87 -10.59
N LYS A 115 -1.33 4.41 -9.63
CA LYS A 115 -1.10 5.72 -9.03
C LYS A 115 -0.41 5.60 -7.67
N ASN A 116 0.14 6.72 -7.22
CA ASN A 116 0.70 6.83 -5.89
C ASN A 116 -0.45 6.86 -4.86
N LEU A 117 -0.75 5.70 -4.26
CA LEU A 117 -1.84 5.55 -3.31
C LEU A 117 -1.68 6.42 -2.06
N VAL A 118 -0.44 6.66 -1.61
CA VAL A 118 -0.18 7.50 -0.43
C VAL A 118 -0.57 8.95 -0.73
N GLU A 119 -0.15 9.47 -1.87
CA GLU A 119 -0.49 10.82 -2.31
C GLU A 119 -2.01 11.00 -2.48
N LEU A 120 -2.70 10.00 -3.04
CA LEU A 120 -4.15 10.02 -3.17
C LEU A 120 -4.85 10.03 -1.80
N LEU A 121 -4.37 9.24 -0.83
CA LEU A 121 -4.89 9.25 0.53
C LEU A 121 -4.73 10.63 1.18
N GLU A 122 -3.55 11.24 1.07
CA GLU A 122 -3.29 12.59 1.60
C GLU A 122 -4.19 13.64 0.95
N GLN A 123 -4.41 13.58 -0.36
CA GLN A 123 -5.31 14.50 -1.06
C GLN A 123 -6.77 14.38 -0.57
N LEU A 124 -7.20 13.18 -0.21
CA LEU A 124 -8.53 12.90 0.34
C LEU A 124 -8.67 13.31 1.82
N ASP A 125 -7.67 13.00 2.66
CA ASP A 125 -7.71 13.23 4.12
C ASP A 125 -7.44 14.70 4.51
N ASN A 126 -6.80 15.51 3.65
CA ASN A 126 -6.60 16.95 3.86
C ASN A 126 -7.91 17.79 3.93
N ASN A 127 -9.07 17.16 4.01
CA ASN A 127 -10.37 17.79 4.26
C ASN A 127 -10.88 17.67 5.70
N GLU A 128 -10.26 16.89 6.60
CA GLU A 128 -10.69 16.86 8.02
C GLU A 128 -10.19 18.08 8.83
N LYS A 129 -9.29 18.91 8.30
CA LYS A 129 -8.70 20.08 9.01
C LYS A 129 -9.29 21.44 8.64
N LYS A 130 -10.44 21.49 7.96
CA LYS A 130 -11.18 22.74 7.73
C LYS A 130 -12.62 22.62 8.20
N HIS A 131 -12.79 22.56 9.52
CA HIS A 131 -14.02 22.95 10.20
C HIS A 131 -13.67 23.70 11.49
#